data_AF-A0A952QQK7-F1
#
_entry.id   AF-A0A952QQK7-F1
#
_cell.length_a   1.000
_cell.length_b   1.000
_cell.length_c   1.000
_cell.angle_alpha   90.00
_cell.angle_beta   90.00
_cell.angle_gamma   90.00
#
_symmetry.space_group_name_H-M   'P 1'
#
loop_
_entity.id
_entity.type
_entity.pdbx_description
1 polymer ?
#
loop_
_entity_poly.entity_id
_entity_poly.type
_entity_poly.pdbx_seq_one_letter_code
_entity_poly.pdbx_strand_id
1 'polypeptide(L)'
;MAHGVDAERQLGMVRREGQSLRSASPTNGRRPDRAEENKRRLEDPNSVLLLPQTKAGMACVSMLYMFDKVIHRLRRAAGSQLSIEQVRNELARVEQWVARAKVILRELGVGEFELLPQDPYPDLKERSVKAAWRNARVITPRVGDTVRLVPVIRALDNALNSIRLRAEDLTPYVKHFQAVDELVVALHDVIGHVARVTVTEYEPRGAVKAFLNQ
;
A
#
# COMPACT_ATOMS: atom_id res chain seq x y z
N MET A 1 29.92 74.61 40.36
CA MET A 1 28.76 74.96 41.21
C MET A 1 27.64 73.98 40.84
N ALA A 2 27.59 72.80 41.45
CA ALA A 2 27.08 72.48 42.79
C ALA A 2 25.54 72.43 42.85
N HIS A 3 25.05 71.30 43.35
CA HIS A 3 23.68 70.89 43.71
C HIS A 3 22.80 70.32 42.57
N GLY A 4 22.17 69.16 42.69
CA GLY A 4 22.11 68.16 43.77
C GLY A 4 20.98 67.15 43.41
N VAL A 5 21.26 65.85 43.38
CA VAL A 5 20.99 64.86 44.45
C VAL A 5 19.56 64.29 44.42
N ASP A 6 19.53 62.96 44.19
CA ASP A 6 18.60 61.90 44.61
C ASP A 6 17.19 61.73 44.04
N ALA A 7 17.03 60.63 43.30
CA ALA A 7 16.09 59.56 43.70
C ALA A 7 16.60 58.21 43.17
N GLU A 8 17.35 57.50 44.01
CA GLU A 8 17.76 56.12 43.85
C GLU A 8 16.56 55.14 43.92
N ARG A 9 16.73 54.00 43.20
CA ARG A 9 16.17 52.66 43.48
C ARG A 9 14.67 52.44 43.22
N GLN A 10 14.35 52.12 41.97
CA GLN A 10 13.23 51.23 41.67
C GLN A 10 13.62 49.77 41.93
N LEU A 11 13.07 49.25 43.01
CA LEU A 11 12.97 47.85 43.37
C LEU A 11 12.03 47.10 42.41
N GLY A 12 12.41 45.87 42.05
CA GLY A 12 11.46 44.78 41.87
C GLY A 12 11.04 44.45 40.42
N MET A 13 11.93 43.83 39.64
CA MET A 13 11.50 42.91 38.58
C MET A 13 10.84 41.69 39.24
N VAL A 14 9.52 41.70 39.38
CA VAL A 14 8.72 40.50 39.61
C VAL A 14 8.13 40.06 38.28
N ARG A 15 8.71 38.99 37.73
CA ARG A 15 8.16 38.15 36.68
C ARG A 15 6.71 37.79 37.02
N ARG A 16 5.75 38.28 36.22
CA ARG A 16 4.47 37.60 36.03
C ARG A 16 4.40 37.16 34.57
N GLU A 17 4.68 35.88 34.38
CA GLU A 17 4.42 35.16 33.14
C GLU A 17 2.93 35.28 32.83
N GLY A 18 2.58 36.15 31.89
CA GLY A 18 1.31 36.05 31.20
C GLY A 18 1.30 34.72 30.47
N GLN A 19 0.50 33.78 30.96
CA GLN A 19 0.14 32.56 30.25
C GLN A 19 -0.50 32.97 28.92
N SER A 20 0.32 33.03 27.88
CA SER A 20 -0.15 32.94 26.50
C SER A 20 -0.81 31.57 26.37
N LEU A 21 -2.13 31.52 26.54
CA LEU A 21 -2.99 30.44 26.10
C LEU A 21 -2.80 30.26 24.59
N ARG A 22 -1.72 29.55 24.22
CA ARG A 22 -1.62 28.90 22.92
C ARG A 22 -2.72 27.87 22.94
N SER A 23 -3.86 28.25 22.36
CA SER A 23 -4.91 27.36 21.91
C SER A 23 -4.24 26.13 21.30
N ALA A 24 -4.28 25.02 22.04
CA ALA A 24 -3.89 23.74 21.50
C ALA A 24 -4.74 23.53 20.25
N SER A 25 -4.11 23.58 19.08
CA SER A 25 -4.75 23.09 17.87
C SER A 25 -5.28 21.69 18.20
N PRO A 26 -6.55 21.38 17.91
CA PRO A 26 -7.07 20.05 18.15
C PRO A 26 -6.22 19.10 17.31
N THR A 27 -5.33 18.36 17.97
CA THR A 27 -4.50 17.36 17.34
C THR A 27 -5.45 16.33 16.76
N ASN A 28 -5.63 16.43 15.44
CA ASN A 28 -6.01 15.41 14.49
C ASN A 28 -6.33 14.07 15.15
N GLY A 29 -7.59 13.66 15.06
CA GLY A 29 -8.07 12.34 15.49
C GLY A 29 -7.05 11.27 15.20
N ARG A 30 -6.58 10.62 16.27
CA ARG A 30 -5.58 9.54 16.27
C ARG A 30 -5.97 8.55 15.17
N ARG A 31 -5.24 8.56 14.05
CA ARG A 31 -5.33 7.46 13.08
C ARG A 31 -5.10 6.18 13.89
N PRO A 32 -5.98 5.16 13.80
CA PRO A 32 -5.77 3.92 14.53
C PRO A 32 -4.36 3.42 14.22
N ASP A 33 -3.67 2.94 15.27
CA ASP A 33 -2.37 2.32 15.12
C ASP A 33 -2.50 1.20 14.07
N ARG A 34 -1.69 1.26 13.01
CA ARG A 34 -1.77 0.30 11.90
C ARG A 34 -1.54 -1.13 12.41
N ALA A 35 -0.68 -1.29 13.43
CA ALA A 35 -0.45 -2.59 14.04
C ALA A 35 -1.74 -3.15 14.65
N GLU A 36 -2.52 -2.32 15.33
CA GLU A 36 -3.79 -2.69 15.94
C GLU A 36 -4.86 -3.01 14.87
N GLU A 37 -4.96 -2.20 13.82
CA GLU A 37 -5.85 -2.48 12.68
C GLU A 37 -5.48 -3.79 11.97
N ASN A 38 -4.18 -4.03 11.73
CA ASN A 38 -3.72 -5.28 11.15
C ASN A 38 -4.07 -6.46 12.05
N LYS A 39 -3.89 -6.34 13.37
CA LYS A 39 -4.21 -7.38 14.35
C LYS A 39 -5.69 -7.74 14.32
N ARG A 40 -6.58 -6.75 14.29
CA ARG A 40 -8.04 -6.98 14.15
C ARG A 40 -8.37 -7.71 12.86
N ARG A 41 -7.76 -7.32 11.73
CA ARG A 41 -8.00 -8.00 10.45
C ARG A 41 -7.51 -9.44 10.43
N LEU A 42 -6.46 -9.76 11.19
CA LEU A 42 -5.95 -11.13 11.31
C LEU A 42 -6.92 -12.10 12.01
N GLU A 43 -7.94 -11.59 12.70
CA GLU A 43 -9.00 -12.43 13.28
C GLU A 43 -9.84 -13.13 12.21
N ASP A 44 -9.87 -12.58 10.99
CA ASP A 44 -10.51 -13.24 9.85
C ASP A 44 -9.61 -14.36 9.30
N PRO A 45 -10.09 -15.61 9.23
CA PRO A 45 -9.29 -16.74 8.73
C PRO A 45 -8.92 -16.60 7.25
N ASN A 46 -9.67 -15.81 6.48
CA ASN A 46 -9.38 -15.53 5.07
C ASN A 46 -8.49 -14.30 4.88
N SER A 47 -8.10 -13.63 5.96
CA SER A 47 -7.15 -12.53 5.86
C SER A 47 -5.79 -13.03 5.41
N VAL A 48 -5.09 -12.19 4.66
CA VAL A 48 -3.75 -12.44 4.16
C VAL A 48 -2.81 -11.35 4.65
N LEU A 49 -1.70 -11.77 5.25
CA LEU A 49 -0.62 -10.89 5.67
C LEU A 49 0.40 -10.71 4.53
N LEU A 50 0.69 -9.45 4.21
CA LEU A 50 1.65 -9.04 3.18
C LEU A 50 2.73 -8.16 3.80
N LEU A 51 3.99 -8.48 3.49
CA LEU A 51 5.18 -7.77 3.98
C LEU A 51 6.01 -7.24 2.80
N PRO A 52 5.48 -6.29 2.00
CA PRO A 52 6.20 -5.72 0.88
C PRO A 52 7.54 -5.09 1.29
N GLN A 53 8.61 -5.39 0.57
CA GLN A 53 9.99 -4.97 0.86
C GLN A 53 10.51 -3.94 -0.16
N THR A 54 9.99 -3.96 -1.38
CA THR A 54 10.38 -3.04 -2.46
C THR A 54 9.37 -1.91 -2.64
N LYS A 55 9.79 -0.81 -3.30
CA LYS A 55 8.88 0.29 -3.67
C LYS A 55 7.73 -0.20 -4.56
N ALA A 56 8.02 -1.08 -5.52
CA ALA A 56 7.01 -1.65 -6.42
C ALA A 56 6.04 -2.56 -5.65
N GLY A 57 6.54 -3.46 -4.80
CA GLY A 57 5.70 -4.27 -3.92
C GLY A 57 4.82 -3.42 -3.00
N MET A 58 5.37 -2.37 -2.39
CA MET A 58 4.61 -1.41 -1.58
C MET A 58 3.50 -0.74 -2.38
N ALA A 59 3.75 -0.36 -3.63
CA ALA A 59 2.77 0.25 -4.51
C ALA A 59 1.64 -0.73 -4.86
N CYS A 60 1.97 -1.93 -5.36
CA CYS A 60 1.00 -2.96 -5.68
C CYS A 60 0.14 -3.35 -4.47
N VAL A 61 0.75 -3.62 -3.32
CA VAL A 61 0.02 -3.97 -2.10
C VAL A 61 -0.88 -2.83 -1.62
N SER A 62 -0.47 -1.57 -1.78
CA SER A 62 -1.31 -0.42 -1.41
C SER A 62 -2.57 -0.28 -2.27
N MET A 63 -2.55 -0.83 -3.49
CA MET A 63 -3.70 -0.83 -4.40
C MET A 63 -4.65 -1.99 -4.20
N LEU A 64 -4.24 -3.08 -3.54
CA LEU A 64 -5.02 -4.30 -3.40
C LEU A 64 -6.41 -4.10 -2.78
N TYR A 65 -6.55 -3.21 -1.79
CA TYR A 65 -7.87 -2.90 -1.22
C TYR A 65 -8.82 -2.30 -2.27
N MET A 66 -8.31 -1.37 -3.07
CA MET A 66 -9.10 -0.72 -4.12
C MET A 66 -9.40 -1.68 -5.26
N PHE A 67 -8.42 -2.48 -5.66
CA PHE A 67 -8.60 -3.57 -6.62
C PHE A 67 -9.75 -4.50 -6.18
N ASP A 68 -9.69 -5.04 -4.96
CA ASP A 68 -10.71 -5.93 -4.41
C ASP A 68 -12.09 -5.27 -4.41
N LYS A 69 -12.16 -4.00 -3.99
CA LYS A 69 -13.41 -3.23 -3.96
C LYS A 69 -14.01 -3.05 -5.35
N VAL A 70 -13.23 -2.64 -6.35
CA VAL A 70 -13.76 -2.36 -7.70
C VAL A 70 -14.13 -3.66 -8.43
N ILE A 71 -13.35 -4.73 -8.26
CA ILE A 71 -13.67 -6.03 -8.88
C ILE A 71 -14.90 -6.65 -8.23
N HIS A 72 -15.05 -6.54 -6.90
CA HIS A 72 -16.28 -6.98 -6.23
C HIS A 72 -17.52 -6.24 -6.75
N ARG A 73 -17.43 -4.91 -6.93
CA ARG A 73 -18.53 -4.12 -7.51
C ARG A 73 -18.80 -4.50 -8.97
N LEU A 74 -17.76 -4.67 -9.77
CA LEU A 74 -17.86 -5.11 -11.16
C LEU A 74 -18.61 -6.43 -11.27
N ARG A 75 -18.24 -7.43 -10.45
CA ARG A 75 -18.91 -8.74 -10.42
C ARG A 75 -20.38 -8.62 -10.00
N ARG A 76 -20.70 -7.77 -9.01
CA ARG A 76 -22.09 -7.56 -8.56
C ARG A 76 -22.96 -6.84 -9.59
N ALA A 77 -22.35 -6.03 -10.46
CA ALA A 77 -23.05 -5.30 -11.51
C ALA A 77 -23.38 -6.18 -12.73
N ALA A 78 -22.81 -7.38 -12.83
CA ALA A 78 -23.03 -8.31 -13.95
C ALA A 78 -24.51 -8.67 -14.10
N GLY A 79 -25.06 -8.47 -15.30
CA GLY A 79 -26.44 -8.80 -15.64
C GLY A 79 -27.50 -7.84 -15.09
N SER A 80 -27.11 -6.83 -14.31
CA SER A 80 -28.03 -5.82 -13.76
C SER A 80 -27.74 -4.42 -14.30
N GLN A 81 -26.51 -3.93 -14.08
CA GLN A 81 -26.06 -2.60 -14.51
C GLN A 81 -25.08 -2.68 -15.68
N LEU A 82 -24.38 -3.80 -15.82
CA LEU A 82 -23.42 -4.07 -16.88
C LEU A 82 -23.77 -5.39 -17.55
N SER A 83 -23.56 -5.46 -18.87
CA SER A 83 -23.71 -6.73 -19.57
C SER A 83 -22.63 -7.73 -19.10
N ILE A 84 -22.94 -9.02 -19.18
CA ILE A 84 -21.96 -10.08 -18.88
C ILE A 84 -20.71 -9.92 -19.75
N GLU A 85 -20.88 -9.48 -21.00
CA GLU A 85 -19.80 -9.22 -21.93
C GLU A 85 -18.88 -8.08 -21.49
N GLN A 86 -19.47 -6.97 -21.02
CA GLN A 86 -18.69 -5.86 -20.46
C GLN A 86 -17.87 -6.31 -19.25
N VAL A 87 -18.49 -7.02 -18.31
CA VAL A 87 -17.79 -7.55 -17.14
C VAL A 87 -16.66 -8.50 -17.55
N ARG A 88 -16.90 -9.39 -18.52
CA ARG A 88 -15.88 -10.30 -19.05
C ARG A 88 -14.70 -9.55 -19.65
N ASN A 89 -14.96 -8.51 -20.43
CA ASN A 89 -13.91 -7.68 -21.05
C ASN A 89 -13.06 -6.97 -19.99
N GLU A 90 -13.68 -6.48 -18.91
CA GLU A 90 -12.93 -5.84 -17.82
C GLU A 90 -12.11 -6.86 -17.00
N LEU A 91 -12.63 -8.06 -16.76
CA LEU A 91 -11.86 -9.13 -16.14
C LEU A 91 -10.71 -9.62 -17.03
N ALA A 92 -10.87 -9.60 -18.36
CA ALA A 92 -9.80 -9.96 -19.29
C ALA A 92 -8.58 -9.02 -19.17
N ARG A 93 -8.77 -7.73 -18.84
CA ARG A 93 -7.66 -6.79 -18.58
C ARG A 93 -6.85 -7.20 -17.35
N VAL A 94 -7.52 -7.67 -16.31
CA VAL A 94 -6.86 -8.19 -15.09
C VAL A 94 -6.03 -9.43 -15.45
N GLU A 95 -6.61 -10.36 -16.21
CA GLU A 95 -5.89 -11.57 -16.64
C GLU A 95 -4.69 -11.25 -17.55
N GLN A 96 -4.80 -10.25 -18.43
CA GLN A 96 -3.66 -9.76 -19.22
C GLN A 96 -2.55 -9.18 -18.34
N TRP A 97 -2.91 -8.41 -17.31
CA TRP A 97 -1.93 -7.91 -16.34
C TRP A 97 -1.20 -9.07 -15.63
N VAL A 98 -1.97 -10.06 -15.15
CA VAL A 98 -1.41 -11.26 -14.50
C VAL A 98 -0.49 -12.02 -15.46
N ALA A 99 -0.89 -12.21 -16.71
CA ALA A 99 -0.08 -12.89 -17.71
C ALA A 99 1.26 -12.18 -17.96
N ARG A 100 1.26 -10.85 -18.09
CA ARG A 100 2.50 -10.05 -18.21
C ARG A 100 3.40 -10.21 -16.99
N ALA A 101 2.84 -10.15 -15.79
CA ALA A 101 3.60 -10.37 -14.56
C ALA A 101 4.23 -11.78 -14.50
N LYS A 102 3.49 -12.81 -14.91
CA LYS A 102 3.99 -14.18 -14.97
C LYS A 102 5.16 -14.36 -15.94
N VAL A 103 5.14 -13.67 -17.08
CA VAL A 103 6.27 -13.70 -18.04
C VAL A 103 7.54 -13.17 -17.38
N ILE A 104 7.48 -11.99 -16.74
CA ILE A 104 8.64 -11.42 -16.03
C ILE A 104 9.12 -12.35 -14.93
N LEU A 105 8.20 -12.90 -14.13
CA LEU A 105 8.53 -13.83 -13.04
C LEU A 105 9.25 -15.08 -13.56
N ARG A 106 8.81 -15.64 -14.69
CA ARG A 106 9.46 -16.79 -15.33
C ARG A 106 10.86 -16.45 -15.81
N GLU A 107 11.06 -15.27 -16.40
CA GLU A 107 12.40 -14.78 -16.80
C GLU A 107 13.33 -14.60 -15.60
N LEU A 108 12.77 -14.27 -14.44
CA LEU A 108 13.47 -14.18 -13.16
C LEU A 108 13.63 -15.54 -12.44
N GLY A 109 13.21 -16.64 -13.07
CA GLY A 109 13.37 -18.00 -12.54
C GLY A 109 12.33 -18.44 -11.50
N VAL A 110 11.24 -17.70 -11.34
CA VAL A 110 10.14 -18.05 -10.42
C VAL A 110 9.22 -19.08 -11.08
N GLY A 111 9.01 -20.21 -10.42
CA GLY A 111 8.16 -21.30 -10.92
C GLY A 111 6.66 -21.05 -10.74
N GLU A 112 5.82 -21.68 -11.57
CA GLU A 112 4.35 -21.54 -11.47
C GLU A 112 3.79 -22.02 -10.12
N PHE A 113 4.47 -22.98 -9.45
CA PHE A 113 4.08 -23.46 -8.13
C PHE A 113 4.20 -22.38 -7.04
N GLU A 114 5.16 -21.46 -7.18
CA GLU A 114 5.36 -20.34 -6.24
C GLU A 114 4.25 -19.28 -6.35
N LEU A 115 3.49 -19.33 -7.46
CA LEU A 115 2.38 -18.42 -7.75
C LEU A 115 1.02 -18.97 -7.25
N LEU A 116 1.01 -20.14 -6.62
CA LEU A 116 -0.19 -20.69 -6.02
C LEU A 116 -0.59 -19.86 -4.78
N PRO A 117 -1.90 -19.67 -4.54
CA PRO A 117 -2.37 -19.04 -3.30
C PRO A 117 -1.94 -19.86 -2.09
N GLN A 118 -1.02 -19.32 -1.30
CA GLN A 118 -0.47 -19.93 -0.09
C GLN A 118 -0.24 -18.82 0.95
N ASP A 119 -0.61 -19.05 2.21
CA ASP A 119 -0.23 -18.16 3.31
C ASP A 119 1.21 -18.50 3.73
N PRO A 120 2.18 -17.57 3.63
CA PRO A 120 3.56 -17.88 3.96
C PRO A 120 3.78 -17.95 5.48
N TYR A 121 2.77 -17.56 6.28
CA TYR A 121 2.81 -17.55 7.73
C TYR A 121 1.60 -18.32 8.27
N PRO A 122 1.57 -19.66 8.20
CA PRO A 122 0.41 -20.44 8.63
C PRO A 122 0.16 -20.34 10.15
N ASP A 123 1.18 -20.01 10.95
CA ASP A 123 1.07 -19.84 12.39
C ASP A 123 0.52 -18.45 12.77
N LEU A 124 -0.58 -18.42 13.53
CA LEU A 124 -1.25 -17.18 13.94
C LEU A 124 -0.37 -16.31 14.85
N LYS A 125 0.47 -16.93 15.69
CA LYS A 125 1.37 -16.19 16.57
C LYS A 125 2.46 -15.48 15.76
N GLU A 126 3.05 -16.15 14.79
CA GLU A 126 3.99 -15.57 13.83
C GLU A 126 3.35 -14.43 13.02
N ARG A 127 2.13 -14.65 12.49
CA ARG A 127 1.36 -13.61 11.79
C ARG A 127 1.16 -12.38 12.65
N SER A 128 0.79 -12.56 13.92
CA SER A 128 0.55 -11.46 14.86
C SER A 128 1.81 -10.63 15.11
N VAL A 129 2.97 -11.27 15.28
CA VAL A 129 4.26 -10.58 15.44
C VAL A 129 4.62 -9.79 14.18
N LYS A 130 4.47 -10.40 13.01
CA LYS A 130 4.81 -9.76 11.72
C LYS A 130 3.83 -8.66 11.34
N ALA A 131 2.56 -8.74 11.73
CA ALA A 131 1.55 -7.71 11.49
C ALA A 131 1.86 -6.38 12.18
N ALA A 132 2.68 -6.39 13.24
CA ALA A 132 3.16 -5.18 13.90
C ALA A 132 4.28 -4.46 13.13
N TRP A 133 4.85 -5.08 12.08
CA TRP A 133 5.94 -4.46 11.32
C TRP A 133 5.44 -3.25 10.52
N ARG A 134 6.30 -2.24 10.36
CA ARG A 134 5.93 -0.95 9.73
C ARG A 134 5.39 -1.09 8.30
N ASN A 135 5.94 -2.04 7.54
CA ASN A 135 5.54 -2.34 6.17
C ASN A 135 4.38 -3.35 6.08
N ALA A 136 3.95 -3.94 7.19
CA ALA A 136 2.91 -4.96 7.18
C ALA A 136 1.56 -4.41 6.70
N ARG A 137 0.88 -5.21 5.88
CA ARG A 137 -0.46 -4.95 5.36
C ARG A 137 -1.29 -6.21 5.47
N VAL A 138 -2.50 -6.07 5.98
CA VAL A 138 -3.46 -7.16 6.05
C VAL A 138 -4.68 -6.80 5.19
N ILE A 139 -5.06 -7.72 4.31
CA ILE A 139 -6.25 -7.64 3.46
C ILE A 139 -7.09 -8.90 3.65
N THR A 140 -8.41 -8.75 3.63
CA THR A 140 -9.34 -9.86 3.50
C THR A 140 -9.94 -9.81 2.09
N PRO A 141 -9.47 -10.67 1.16
CA PRO A 141 -10.01 -10.75 -0.19
C PRO A 141 -11.50 -11.08 -0.19
N ARG A 142 -12.32 -10.32 -0.93
CA ARG A 142 -13.75 -10.61 -1.14
C ARG A 142 -14.02 -11.37 -2.42
N VAL A 143 -13.06 -11.36 -3.35
CA VAL A 143 -13.19 -11.99 -4.67
C VAL A 143 -11.98 -12.84 -4.99
N GLY A 144 -12.21 -13.90 -5.76
CA GLY A 144 -11.16 -14.83 -6.20
C GLY A 144 -10.06 -14.15 -7.03
N ASP A 145 -10.35 -13.06 -7.73
CA ASP A 145 -9.34 -12.32 -8.51
C ASP A 145 -8.28 -11.70 -7.59
N THR A 146 -8.68 -11.19 -6.42
CA THR A 146 -7.75 -10.67 -5.41
C THR A 146 -6.90 -11.82 -4.85
N VAL A 147 -7.50 -12.98 -4.58
CA VAL A 147 -6.78 -14.18 -4.12
C VAL A 147 -5.74 -14.64 -5.14
N ARG A 148 -6.04 -14.57 -6.44
CA ARG A 148 -5.08 -14.91 -7.51
C ARG A 148 -3.98 -13.86 -7.70
N LEU A 149 -4.28 -12.58 -7.46
CA LEU A 149 -3.33 -11.49 -7.66
C LEU A 149 -2.26 -11.42 -6.55
N VAL A 150 -2.63 -11.75 -5.32
CA VAL A 150 -1.75 -11.71 -4.14
C VAL A 150 -0.44 -12.49 -4.32
N PRO A 151 -0.42 -13.79 -4.68
CA PRO A 151 0.82 -14.53 -4.82
C PRO A 151 1.72 -13.98 -5.93
N VAL A 152 1.15 -13.42 -7.00
CA VAL A 152 1.91 -12.77 -8.09
C VAL A 152 2.61 -11.51 -7.59
N ILE A 153 1.91 -10.64 -6.87
CA ILE A 153 2.51 -9.42 -6.29
C ILE A 153 3.61 -9.78 -5.30
N ARG A 154 3.39 -10.78 -4.46
CA ARG A 154 4.40 -11.26 -3.50
C ARG A 154 5.63 -11.81 -4.22
N ALA A 155 5.44 -12.62 -5.26
CA ALA A 155 6.54 -13.17 -6.04
C ALA A 155 7.37 -12.07 -6.71
N LEU A 156 6.72 -11.03 -7.27
CA LEU A 156 7.42 -9.88 -7.85
C LEU A 156 8.26 -9.16 -6.79
N ASP A 157 7.67 -8.86 -5.63
CA ASP A 157 8.39 -8.19 -4.54
C ASP A 157 9.59 -9.02 -4.05
N ASN A 158 9.40 -10.33 -3.85
CA ASN A 158 10.45 -11.25 -3.42
C ASN A 158 11.58 -11.36 -4.45
N ALA A 159 11.25 -11.47 -5.75
CA ALA A 159 12.24 -11.59 -6.81
C ALA A 159 13.09 -10.32 -6.90
N LEU A 160 12.46 -9.14 -6.92
CA LEU A 160 13.17 -7.86 -6.96
C LEU A 160 14.04 -7.64 -5.71
N ASN A 161 13.55 -8.02 -4.53
CA ASN A 161 14.32 -7.92 -3.30
C ASN A 161 15.50 -8.91 -3.29
N SER A 162 15.29 -10.15 -3.74
CA SER A 162 16.34 -11.17 -3.85
C SER A 162 17.48 -10.70 -4.76
N ILE A 163 17.16 -10.15 -5.94
CA ILE A 163 18.14 -9.57 -6.86
C ILE A 163 18.94 -8.47 -6.16
N ARG A 164 18.28 -7.53 -5.49
CA ARG A 164 18.95 -6.42 -4.80
C ARG A 164 19.89 -6.86 -3.67
N LEU A 165 19.58 -7.98 -3.01
CA LEU A 165 20.36 -8.48 -1.89
C LEU A 165 21.49 -9.42 -2.32
N ARG A 166 21.36 -10.10 -3.46
CA ARG A 166 22.22 -11.23 -3.84
C ARG A 166 22.99 -11.05 -5.14
N ALA A 167 22.51 -10.23 -6.06
CA ALA A 167 23.20 -10.04 -7.33
C ALA A 167 24.42 -9.14 -7.14
N GLU A 168 25.58 -9.59 -7.62
CA GLU A 168 26.81 -8.78 -7.65
C GLU A 168 26.75 -7.68 -8.72
N ASP A 169 26.08 -7.96 -9.85
CA ASP A 169 25.81 -7.01 -10.93
C ASP A 169 24.31 -6.91 -11.20
N LEU A 170 23.79 -5.68 -11.18
CA LEU A 170 22.38 -5.37 -11.43
C LEU A 170 22.08 -5.08 -12.91
N THR A 171 23.11 -4.89 -13.74
CA THR A 171 22.98 -4.51 -15.15
C THR A 171 22.06 -5.46 -15.95
N PRO A 172 22.16 -6.79 -15.82
CA PRO A 172 21.27 -7.72 -16.53
C PRO A 172 19.79 -7.59 -16.13
N TYR A 173 19.52 -7.01 -14.96
CA TYR A 173 18.19 -6.92 -14.36
C TYR A 173 17.49 -5.58 -14.58
N VAL A 174 18.17 -4.57 -15.14
CA VAL A 174 17.58 -3.23 -15.36
C VAL A 174 16.27 -3.30 -16.14
N LYS A 175 16.21 -4.10 -17.21
CA LYS A 175 14.98 -4.31 -18.00
C LYS A 175 13.82 -4.86 -17.16
N HIS A 176 14.10 -5.72 -16.18
CA HIS A 176 13.08 -6.32 -15.33
C HIS A 176 12.58 -5.33 -14.28
N PHE A 177 13.47 -4.49 -13.72
CA PHE A 177 13.03 -3.40 -12.84
C PHE A 177 12.11 -2.43 -13.58
N GLN A 178 12.47 -2.01 -14.79
CA GLN A 178 11.63 -1.14 -15.63
C GLN A 178 10.30 -1.80 -15.97
N ALA A 179 10.32 -3.07 -16.39
CA ALA A 179 9.09 -3.80 -16.72
C ALA A 179 8.16 -3.97 -15.51
N VAL A 180 8.70 -4.10 -14.30
CA VAL A 180 7.87 -4.13 -13.08
C VAL A 180 7.31 -2.74 -12.74
N ASP A 181 8.09 -1.67 -12.92
CA ASP A 181 7.61 -0.31 -12.71
C ASP A 181 6.43 0.01 -13.67
N GLU A 182 6.53 -0.41 -14.93
CA GLU A 182 5.42 -0.36 -15.90
C GLU A 182 4.21 -1.20 -15.46
N LEU A 183 4.42 -2.38 -14.85
CA LEU A 183 3.32 -3.18 -14.30
C LEU A 183 2.62 -2.49 -13.14
N VAL A 184 3.33 -1.72 -12.32
CA VAL A 184 2.70 -0.92 -11.25
C VAL A 184 1.74 0.10 -11.86
N VAL A 185 2.19 0.82 -12.90
CA VAL A 185 1.35 1.79 -13.62
C VAL A 185 0.17 1.10 -14.30
N ALA A 186 0.41 -0.02 -14.99
CA ALA A 186 -0.66 -0.78 -15.64
C ALA A 186 -1.71 -1.30 -14.65
N LEU A 187 -1.32 -1.69 -13.43
CA LEU A 187 -2.27 -2.09 -12.39
C LEU A 187 -3.12 -0.91 -11.93
N HIS A 188 -2.50 0.27 -11.77
CA HIS A 188 -3.21 1.51 -11.47
C HIS A 188 -4.26 1.82 -12.55
N ASP A 189 -3.89 1.71 -13.83
CA ASP A 189 -4.78 1.99 -14.95
C ASP A 189 -5.96 1.02 -15.02
N VAL A 190 -5.71 -0.27 -14.80
CA VAL A 190 -6.77 -1.29 -14.72
C VAL A 190 -7.76 -0.95 -13.60
N ILE A 191 -7.26 -0.62 -12.41
CA ILE A 191 -8.13 -0.25 -11.27
C ILE A 191 -8.90 1.03 -11.60
N GLY A 192 -8.25 2.05 -12.14
CA GLY A 192 -8.90 3.32 -12.48
C GLY A 192 -9.97 3.17 -13.55
N HIS A 193 -9.74 2.31 -14.53
CA HIS A 193 -10.72 2.00 -15.56
C HIS A 193 -11.93 1.26 -15.00
N VAL A 194 -11.73 0.19 -14.23
CA VAL A 194 -12.83 -0.55 -13.58
C VAL A 194 -13.58 0.34 -12.57
N ALA A 195 -12.86 1.23 -11.88
CA ALA A 195 -13.45 2.20 -10.97
C ALA A 195 -14.43 3.13 -11.69
N ARG A 196 -14.07 3.63 -12.89
CA ARG A 196 -14.99 4.44 -13.72
C ARG A 196 -16.21 3.65 -14.17
N VAL A 197 -16.00 2.43 -14.67
CA VAL A 197 -17.10 1.55 -15.12
C VAL A 197 -18.08 1.23 -13.99
N THR A 198 -17.58 1.11 -12.76
CA THR A 198 -18.39 0.78 -11.57
C THR A 198 -18.80 1.99 -10.73
N VAL A 199 -18.56 3.21 -11.22
CA VAL A 199 -18.83 4.48 -10.51
C VAL A 199 -18.29 4.46 -9.07
N THR A 200 -17.04 4.00 -8.93
CA THR A 200 -16.32 3.92 -7.67
C THR A 200 -15.24 4.99 -7.65
N GLU A 201 -15.21 5.81 -6.61
CA GLU A 201 -14.12 6.75 -6.41
C GLU A 201 -12.79 6.00 -6.23
N TYR A 202 -11.79 6.39 -7.02
CA TYR A 202 -10.44 5.86 -6.94
C TYR A 202 -9.44 6.98 -7.17
N GLU A 203 -8.53 7.11 -6.21
CA GLU A 203 -7.33 7.94 -6.36
C GLU A 203 -6.10 7.12 -5.97
N PRO A 204 -4.99 7.25 -6.71
CA PRO A 204 -3.74 6.60 -6.34
C PRO A 204 -3.22 7.22 -5.04
N ARG A 205 -2.86 6.35 -4.08
CA ARG A 205 -2.36 6.76 -2.76
C ARG A 205 -1.02 6.11 -2.47
N GLY A 206 -0.27 6.72 -1.56
CA GLY A 206 0.98 6.15 -1.04
C GLY A 206 2.05 5.96 -2.10
N ALA A 207 2.68 4.78 -2.11
CA ALA A 207 3.84 4.48 -2.95
C ALA A 207 3.55 4.55 -4.45
N VAL A 208 2.29 4.37 -4.89
CA VAL A 208 1.88 4.45 -6.30
C VAL A 208 2.20 5.81 -6.90
N LYS A 209 2.04 6.90 -6.13
CA LYS A 209 2.30 8.27 -6.63
C LYS A 209 3.74 8.45 -7.12
N ALA A 210 4.69 7.69 -6.55
CA ALA A 210 6.08 7.76 -6.98
C ALA A 210 6.33 7.13 -8.36
N PHE A 211 5.40 6.35 -8.89
CA PHE A 211 5.48 5.72 -10.22
C PHE A 211 4.73 6.51 -11.29
N LEU A 212 3.77 7.36 -10.89
CA LEU A 212 2.98 8.15 -11.83
C LEU A 212 3.63 9.49 -12.21
N ASN A 213 4.66 9.90 -11.46
CA ASN A 213 5.35 11.18 -11.64
C ASN A 213 6.77 11.01 -12.22
N GLN A 214 7.07 9.85 -12.81
CA GLN A 214 8.35 9.54 -13.46
C GLN A 214 8.24 9.79 -14.96
#